data_AF-A0A1D8KW33-F1
#
_entry.id   AF-A0A1D8KW33-F1
#
_cell.length_a   1.000
_cell.length_b   1.000
_cell.length_c   1.000
_cell.angle_alpha   90.00
_cell.angle_beta   90.00
_cell.angle_gamma   90.00
#
_symmetry.space_group_name_H-M   'P 1'
#
loop_
_entity.id
_entity.type
_entity.pdbx_description
1 polymer ?
#
loop_
_entity_poly.entity_id
_entity_poly.type
_entity_poly.pdbx_seq_one_letter_code
_entity_poly.pdbx_strand_id
1 'polypeptide(L)' 'MIFMFISSLSLFFKWQRLIFILISLEFIVMSLFIYFSGILNEMMFFYFMCFSVISSVLGMIVMVGNMKFYGSDQCLF' A
#
# COMPACT_ATOMS: atom_id res chain seq x y z
N MET A 1 -15.94 1.78 4.19
CA MET A 1 -15.97 0.40 4.72
C MET A 1 -15.89 -0.67 3.64
N ILE A 2 -16.80 -0.69 2.66
CA ILE A 2 -16.76 -1.68 1.56
C ILE A 2 -15.44 -1.62 0.76
N PHE A 3 -14.94 -0.42 0.45
CA PHE A 3 -13.64 -0.26 -0.21
C PHE A 3 -12.46 -0.82 0.59
N MET A 4 -12.40 -0.55 1.90
CA MET A 4 -11.40 -1.14 2.81
C MET A 4 -11.45 -2.68 2.74
N PHE A 5 -12.66 -3.24 2.82
CA PHE A 5 -12.88 -4.69 2.78
C PHE A 5 -12.41 -5.32 1.46
N ILE A 6 -12.77 -4.71 0.32
CA ILE A 6 -12.33 -5.16 -1.00
C ILE A 6 -10.80 -5.05 -1.16
N SER A 7 -10.20 -3.97 -0.66
CA SER A 7 -8.75 -3.80 -0.69
C SER A 7 -8.00 -4.79 0.22
N SER A 8 -8.60 -5.17 1.35
CA SER A 8 -8.04 -6.24 2.19
C SER A 8 -8.19 -7.62 1.54
N LEU A 9 -9.25 -7.87 0.78
CA LEU A 9 -9.43 -9.11 0.03
C LEU A 9 -8.42 -9.22 -1.12
N SER A 10 -8.12 -8.11 -1.80
CA SER A 10 -7.12 -8.11 -2.87
C SER A 10 -5.70 -8.35 -2.35
N LEU A 11 -5.42 -7.92 -1.11
CA LEU A 11 -4.22 -8.34 -0.40
C LEU A 11 -4.16 -9.87 -0.37
N PHE A 12 -5.10 -10.57 0.26
CA PHE A 12 -5.01 -12.03 0.50
C PHE A 12 -5.07 -12.93 -0.74
N PHE A 13 -5.82 -12.56 -1.79
CA PHE A 13 -6.06 -13.46 -2.91
C PHE A 13 -5.00 -13.41 -4.04
N LYS A 14 -4.12 -12.39 -4.09
CA LYS A 14 -3.16 -12.19 -5.19
C LYS A 14 -1.69 -12.18 -4.73
N TRP A 15 -1.30 -13.09 -3.82
CA TRP A 15 0.05 -13.15 -3.21
C TRP A 15 1.19 -13.60 -4.14
N GLN A 16 0.91 -13.88 -5.42
CA GLN A 16 1.95 -14.39 -6.32
C GLN A 16 2.95 -13.33 -6.77
N ARG A 17 2.61 -12.03 -6.81
CA ARG A 17 3.52 -10.97 -7.24
C ARG A 17 3.52 -9.81 -6.24
N LEU A 18 4.71 -9.31 -5.90
CA LEU A 18 4.90 -8.18 -4.96
C LEU A 18 4.14 -6.93 -5.40
N ILE A 19 4.05 -6.69 -6.71
CA ILE A 19 3.33 -5.56 -7.29
C ILE A 19 1.87 -5.52 -6.82
N PHE A 20 1.17 -6.66 -6.75
CA PHE A 20 -0.22 -6.67 -6.34
C PHE A 20 -0.39 -6.33 -4.85
N ILE A 21 0.57 -6.74 -4.02
CA ILE A 21 0.61 -6.39 -2.59
C ILE A 21 0.79 -4.88 -2.43
N LEU A 22 1.75 -4.28 -3.14
CA LEU A 22 1.99 -2.84 -3.10
C LEU A 22 0.76 -2.03 -3.54
N ILE A 23 0.13 -2.43 -4.65
CA ILE A 23 -1.10 -1.78 -5.13
C ILE A 23 -2.22 -1.87 -4.10
N SER A 24 -2.42 -3.05 -3.49
CA SER A 24 -3.46 -3.23 -2.47
C SER A 24 -3.23 -2.38 -1.21
N LEU A 25 -1.96 -2.17 -0.82
CA LEU A 25 -1.60 -1.26 0.28
C LEU A 25 -1.94 0.19 -0.06
N GLU A 26 -1.66 0.65 -1.28
CA GLU A 26 -2.03 2.01 -1.70
C GLU A 26 -3.55 2.22 -1.67
N PHE A 27 -4.33 1.24 -2.14
CA PHE A 27 -5.79 1.30 -2.06
C PHE A 27 -6.31 1.36 -0.61
N ILE A 28 -5.66 0.66 0.32
CA ILE A 28 -6.00 0.75 1.75
C ILE A 28 -5.74 2.17 2.27
N VAL A 29 -4.57 2.74 1.98
CA VAL A 29 -4.22 4.11 2.41
C VAL A 29 -5.21 5.13 1.85
N MET A 30 -5.61 5.00 0.58
CA MET A 30 -6.63 5.88 -0.01
C MET A 30 -8.00 5.73 0.65
N SER A 31 -8.39 4.52 1.03
CA SER A 31 -9.66 4.30 1.73
C SER A 31 -9.66 4.86 3.16
N LEU A 32 -8.51 4.80 3.84
CA LEU A 32 -8.28 5.45 5.14
C LEU A 32 -8.29 6.98 5.01
N PHE A 33 -7.70 7.52 3.94
CA PHE A 33 -7.69 8.95 3.66
C PHE A 33 -9.11 9.53 3.56
N ILE A 34 -10.00 8.84 2.83
CA ILE A 34 -11.41 9.22 2.72
C ILE A 34 -12.09 9.17 4.09
N TYR A 35 -11.85 8.12 4.88
CA TYR A 35 -12.45 7.98 6.21
C TYR A 35 -12.00 9.07 7.18
N PHE A 36 -10.70 9.38 7.19
CA PHE A 36 -10.11 10.34 8.11
C PHE A 36 -10.30 11.81 7.71
N SER A 37 -10.62 12.08 6.44
CA SER A 37 -10.83 13.45 5.93
C SER A 37 -11.90 14.25 6.69
N GLY A 38 -12.90 13.58 7.27
CA GLY A 38 -13.97 14.23 8.04
C GLY A 38 -13.71 14.34 9.54
N ILE A 39 -12.63 13.75 10.07
CA ILE A 39 -12.40 13.58 11.51
C ILE A 39 -11.08 14.21 11.97
N LEU A 40 -10.05 14.21 11.13
CA LEU A 40 -8.72 14.67 11.52
C LEU A 40 -8.56 16.20 11.46
N ASN A 41 -7.79 16.75 12.39
CA ASN A 41 -7.25 18.10 12.30
C ASN A 41 -6.28 18.24 11.10
N GLU A 42 -6.22 19.45 10.54
CA GLU A 42 -5.42 19.79 9.35
C GLU A 42 -3.95 19.34 9.44
N MET A 43 -3.31 19.53 10.61
CA MET A 43 -1.91 19.14 10.84
C MET A 43 -1.71 17.61 10.79
N MET A 44 -2.66 16.84 11.34
CA MET A 44 -2.58 15.38 11.33
C MET A 44 -2.82 14.81 9.93
N PHE A 45 -3.67 15.48 9.15
CA PHE A 45 -3.91 15.13 7.75
C PHE A 45 -2.66 15.34 6.89
N PHE A 46 -1.94 16.45 7.10
CA PHE A 46 -0.68 16.70 6.40
C PHE A 46 0.39 15.65 6.74
N TYR A 47 0.51 15.29 8.02
CA TYR A 47 1.42 14.21 8.43
C TYR A 47 1.07 12.87 7.76
N PHE A 48 -0.22 12.52 7.70
CA PHE A 48 -0.67 11.30 7.05
C PHE A 48 -0.35 11.27 5.55
N MET A 49 -0.47 12.42 4.86
CA MET A 49 -0.06 12.55 3.45
C MET A 49 1.45 12.39 3.25
N CYS A 50 2.28 12.97 4.11
CA CYS A 50 3.72 12.78 4.01
C CYS A 50 4.11 11.31 4.24
N PHE A 51 3.48 10.68 5.24
CA PHE A 51 3.72 9.28 5.55
C PHE A 51 3.32 8.34 4.39
N SER A 52 2.21 8.61 3.71
CA SER A 52 1.79 7.80 2.56
C SER A 52 2.81 7.83 1.43
N VAL A 53 3.36 9.00 1.09
CA VAL A 53 4.40 9.14 0.06
C VAL A 53 5.68 8.41 0.46
N ILE A 54 6.12 8.54 1.71
CA ILE A 54 7.33 7.84 2.18
C ILE A 54 7.12 6.31 2.08
N SER A 55 5.95 5.82 2.48
CA SER A 55 5.63 4.39 2.45
C SER A 55 5.62 3.82 1.02
N SER A 56 5.12 4.56 0.02
CA SER A 56 5.07 4.11 -1.37
C SER A 56 6.47 4.05 -2.00
N VAL A 57 7.32 5.05 -1.72
CA VAL A 57 8.72 5.06 -2.18
C VAL A 57 9.50 3.89 -1.57
N LEU A 58 9.34 3.64 -0.26
CA LEU A 58 9.97 2.49 0.40
C LEU A 58 9.49 1.16 -0.18
N GLY A 59 8.20 1.02 -0.46
CA GLY A 59 7.63 -0.19 -1.10
C GLY A 59 8.25 -0.49 -2.46
N MET A 60 8.44 0.55 -3.30
CA MET A 60 9.10 0.42 -4.60
C MET A 60 10.58 0.04 -4.47
N ILE A 61 11.30 0.59 -3.49
CA ILE A 61 12.71 0.23 -3.25
C ILE A 61 12.83 -1.25 -2.88
N VAL A 62 11.91 -1.77 -2.06
CA VAL A 62 11.89 -3.19 -1.68
C VAL A 62 11.63 -4.09 -2.90
N MET A 63 10.69 -3.71 -3.78
CA MET A 63 10.42 -4.45 -5.02
C MET A 63 11.65 -4.50 -5.93
N VAL A 64 12.29 -3.36 -6.19
CA VAL A 64 13.50 -3.28 -7.02
C VAL A 64 14.64 -4.08 -6.40
N GLY A 65 14.78 -4.04 -5.07
CA GLY A 65 15.73 -4.87 -4.33
C GLY A 65 15.51 -6.36 -4.58
N ASN A 66 14.28 -6.84 -4.44
CA ASN A 66 13.94 -8.25 -4.66
C ASN A 66 14.20 -8.68 -6.11
N MET A 67 13.81 -7.88 -7.10
CA MET A 67 14.13 -8.14 -8.51
C MET A 67 15.63 -8.26 -8.75
N LYS A 68 16.44 -7.40 -8.11
CA LYS A 68 17.90 -7.40 -8.29
C LYS A 68 18.56 -8.68 -7.78
N PHE A 69 18.06 -9.26 -6.69
CA PHE A 69 18.65 -10.46 -6.10
C PHE A 69 18.03 -11.77 -6.63
N TYR A 70 16.73 -11.81 -6.87
CA TYR A 70 16.00 -13.03 -7.24
C TYR A 70 15.54 -13.08 -8.70
N GLY A 71 15.71 -12.01 -9.46
CA GLY A 71 15.33 -11.94 -10.88
C GLY A 71 13.82 -11.97 -11.16
N SER A 72 12.98 -12.04 -10.12
CA SER A 72 11.52 -12.09 -10.24
C SER A 72 10.83 -11.37 -9.09
N ASP A 73 9.58 -10.94 -9.33
CA ASP A 73 8.70 -10.32 -8.32
C ASP A 73 7.88 -11.32 -7.51
N GLN A 74 8.17 -12.62 -7.64
CA GLN A 74 7.38 -13.65 -7.00
C GLN A 74 7.65 -13.65 -5.49
N CYS A 75 6.59 -13.52 -4.68
CA CYS A 75 6.70 -13.52 -3.22
C CYS A 75 6.73 -14.93 -2.62
N LEU A 76 6.06 -15.85 -3.30
CA LEU A 76 5.95 -17.25 -2.92
C LEU A 76 6.82 -18.05 -3.89
N PHE A 77 7.72 -18.85 -3.32
CA PHE A 77 8.51 -19.83 -4.06
C PHE A 77 7.62 -20.82 -4.81
#